data_AF-A0AAU9M5X9-F1
#
_entry.id   AF-A0AAU9M5X9-F1
#
_cell.length_a   1.000
_cell.length_b   1.000
_cell.length_c   1.000
_cell.angle_alpha   90.00
_cell.angle_beta   90.00
_cell.angle_gamma   90.00
#
_symmetry.space_group_name_H-M   'P 1'
#
loop_
_entity.id
_entity.type
_entity.pdbx_description
1 polymer ?
#
loop_
_entity_poly.entity_id
_entity_poly.type
_entity_poly.pdbx_seq_one_letter_code
_entity_poly.pdbx_strand_id
1 'polypeptide(L)'
;MMHGPCGSDNPKCPCMIDNKCSKNFPKTFTEHTSVDENGYPIYRRRNDGSFVEKSGVKLNNRSVVPYHKLLLKRYQVHINVEWCNHSASIKYLLKYINKGPDRATIEVVQSNNADDNDDPVNEIKNYYDFRYFSTCEASWRIFVFDVHFRTPSVVRLTFHLPGQQNVVYGVDDDIKDVLNKQSLLRCS
;
A
#
# COMPACT_ATOMS: atom_id res chain seq x y z
N MET A 1 16.17 -17.49 -0.28
CA MET A 1 16.97 -16.44 0.40
C MET A 1 17.00 -16.74 1.89
N MET A 2 18.10 -16.47 2.59
CA MET A 2 18.21 -16.68 4.04
C MET A 2 18.03 -15.36 4.77
N HIS A 3 17.17 -15.35 5.78
CA HIS A 3 17.18 -14.31 6.80
C HIS A 3 18.54 -14.37 7.50
N GLY A 4 19.20 -13.22 7.65
CA GLY A 4 20.50 -13.16 8.30
C GLY A 4 20.39 -13.48 9.80
N PRO A 5 21.53 -13.69 10.47
CA PRO A 5 21.56 -13.79 11.92
C PRO A 5 20.89 -12.56 12.56
N CYS A 6 20.01 -12.81 13.52
CA CYS A 6 19.26 -11.81 14.27
C CYS A 6 18.97 -12.36 15.67
N GLY A 7 18.42 -11.54 16.57
CA GLY A 7 18.15 -11.97 17.93
C GLY A 7 19.44 -11.99 18.74
N SER A 8 19.61 -13.02 19.55
CA SER A 8 20.82 -13.22 20.37
C SER A 8 22.09 -13.28 19.54
N ASP A 9 22.02 -13.85 18.33
CA ASP A 9 23.16 -13.99 17.43
C ASP A 9 23.61 -12.64 16.84
N ASN A 10 22.68 -11.68 16.70
CA ASN A 10 22.98 -10.34 16.23
C ASN A 10 21.91 -9.33 16.68
N PRO A 11 22.08 -8.71 17.87
CA PRO A 11 21.10 -7.78 18.42
C PRO A 11 21.06 -6.43 17.68
N LYS A 12 22.08 -6.12 16.86
CA LYS A 12 22.16 -4.89 16.09
C LYS A 12 21.48 -4.99 14.71
N CYS A 13 20.83 -6.12 14.37
CA CYS A 13 20.18 -6.23 13.06
C CYS A 13 19.03 -5.20 12.93
N PRO A 14 18.80 -4.62 11.74
CA PRO A 14 17.67 -3.71 11.49
C PRO A 14 16.30 -4.34 11.76
N CYS A 15 16.26 -5.67 11.78
CA CYS A 15 15.06 -6.44 12.08
C CYS A 15 14.68 -6.47 13.57
N MET A 16 15.57 -6.08 14.49
CA MET A 16 15.31 -6.11 15.93
C MET A 16 14.43 -4.95 16.37
N ILE A 17 13.34 -5.26 17.07
CA ILE A 17 12.45 -4.32 17.75
C ILE A 17 12.17 -4.90 19.13
N ASP A 18 12.36 -4.14 20.20
CA ASP A 18 12.15 -4.57 21.59
C ASP A 18 12.81 -5.92 21.93
N ASN A 19 14.08 -6.08 21.52
CA ASN A 19 14.88 -7.31 21.66
C ASN A 19 14.30 -8.56 20.98
N LYS A 20 13.33 -8.40 20.08
CA LYS A 20 12.76 -9.49 19.27
C LYS A 20 12.88 -9.19 17.78
N CYS A 21 13.04 -10.24 16.97
CA CYS A 21 13.00 -10.06 15.52
C CYS A 21 11.56 -9.71 15.11
N SER A 22 11.37 -8.53 14.52
CA SER A 22 10.07 -8.04 13.99
C SER A 22 9.43 -8.95 12.94
N LYS A 23 10.21 -9.86 12.35
CA LYS A 23 9.75 -10.86 11.36
C LYS A 23 9.57 -12.25 11.95
N ASN A 24 9.78 -12.40 13.26
CA ASN A 24 9.65 -13.63 14.03
C ASN A 24 10.55 -14.75 13.48
N PHE A 25 11.82 -14.44 13.19
CA PHE A 25 12.85 -15.43 12.88
C PHE A 25 13.70 -15.75 14.12
N PRO A 26 14.21 -16.99 14.23
CA PRO A 26 13.94 -18.14 13.37
C PRO A 26 12.51 -18.69 13.56
N LYS A 27 11.86 -19.14 12.48
CA LYS A 27 10.50 -19.71 12.53
C LYS A 27 10.49 -21.06 13.25
N THR A 28 9.35 -21.55 13.73
CA THR A 28 9.24 -22.92 14.28
C THR A 28 9.41 -23.98 13.19
N PHE A 29 9.87 -25.18 13.59
CA PHE A 29 9.78 -26.34 12.71
C PHE A 29 8.32 -26.80 12.61
N THR A 30 7.93 -27.27 11.43
CA THR A 30 6.56 -27.71 11.15
C THR A 30 6.61 -28.77 10.06
N GLU A 31 6.03 -29.94 10.29
CA GLU A 31 6.08 -31.07 9.33
C GLU A 31 5.13 -30.92 8.14
N HIS A 32 4.08 -30.11 8.27
CA HIS A 32 3.10 -29.87 7.21
C HIS A 32 2.86 -28.37 7.03
N THR A 33 2.38 -27.98 5.84
CA THR A 33 1.92 -26.60 5.62
C THR A 33 0.47 -26.52 6.07
N SER A 34 0.14 -25.55 6.91
CA SER A 34 -1.21 -25.30 7.41
C SER A 34 -1.54 -23.80 7.36
N VAL A 35 -2.78 -23.44 7.67
CA VAL A 35 -3.23 -22.05 7.80
C VAL A 35 -3.54 -21.80 9.26
N ASP A 36 -3.06 -20.68 9.80
CA ASP A 36 -3.34 -20.29 11.19
C ASP A 36 -4.76 -19.72 11.35
N GLU A 37 -5.16 -19.46 12.59
CA GLU A 37 -6.48 -18.89 12.92
C GLU A 37 -6.72 -17.51 12.28
N ASN A 38 -5.65 -16.78 11.95
CA ASN A 38 -5.68 -15.46 11.33
C ASN A 38 -5.67 -15.53 9.79
N GLY A 39 -5.63 -16.73 9.21
CA GLY A 39 -5.62 -16.95 7.76
C GLY A 39 -4.25 -16.84 7.10
N TYR A 40 -3.15 -16.82 7.87
CA TYR A 40 -1.80 -16.80 7.33
C TYR A 40 -1.23 -18.22 7.14
N PRO A 41 -0.47 -18.46 6.06
CA PRO A 41 0.14 -19.75 5.83
C PRO A 41 1.32 -19.99 6.78
N ILE A 42 1.27 -21.11 7.51
CA ILE A 42 2.40 -21.70 8.24
C ILE A 42 3.06 -22.70 7.30
N TYR A 43 4.19 -22.32 6.70
CA TYR A 43 4.92 -23.19 5.77
C TYR A 43 5.65 -24.33 6.48
N ARG A 44 5.65 -25.51 5.85
CA ARG A 44 6.45 -26.66 6.27
C ARG A 44 7.94 -26.31 6.38
N ARG A 45 8.54 -26.61 7.53
CA ARG A 45 9.96 -26.48 7.86
C ARG A 45 10.39 -27.75 8.60
N ARG A 46 10.99 -28.71 7.88
CA ARG A 46 11.40 -30.02 8.43
C ARG A 46 12.70 -29.92 9.21
N ASN A 47 12.90 -30.73 10.24
CA ASN A 47 14.23 -30.82 10.84
C ASN A 47 15.07 -31.88 10.11
N ASP A 48 15.74 -31.47 9.03
CA ASP A 48 16.54 -32.34 8.15
C ASP A 48 18.05 -32.27 8.43
N GLY A 49 18.46 -31.55 9.49
CA GLY A 49 19.87 -31.34 9.84
C GLY A 49 20.65 -30.45 8.87
N SER A 50 20.03 -29.94 7.80
CA SER A 50 20.72 -29.10 6.82
C SER A 50 20.90 -27.67 7.36
N PHE A 51 22.11 -27.13 7.19
CA PHE A 51 22.43 -25.77 7.59
C PHE A 51 23.36 -25.09 6.58
N VAL A 52 23.34 -23.76 6.59
CA VAL A 52 24.30 -22.90 5.93
C VAL A 52 24.92 -21.98 6.96
N GLU A 53 26.22 -21.77 6.89
CA GLU A 53 26.92 -20.88 7.82
C GLU A 53 26.96 -19.46 7.25
N LYS A 54 26.58 -18.48 8.07
CA LYS A 54 26.66 -17.06 7.73
C LYS A 54 27.16 -16.28 8.93
N SER A 55 28.29 -15.60 8.77
CA SER A 55 28.91 -14.81 9.85
C SER A 55 29.18 -15.62 11.13
N GLY A 56 29.62 -16.88 10.99
CA GLY A 56 29.89 -17.79 12.12
C GLY A 56 28.63 -18.42 12.75
N VAL A 57 27.44 -18.14 12.22
CA VAL A 57 26.16 -18.66 12.74
C VAL A 57 25.58 -19.69 11.77
N LYS A 58 25.22 -20.86 12.30
CA LYS A 58 24.57 -21.93 11.52
C LYS A 58 23.08 -21.65 11.36
N LEU A 59 22.66 -21.36 10.13
CA LEU A 59 21.27 -21.10 9.77
C LEU A 59 20.67 -22.33 9.11
N ASN A 60 19.62 -22.89 9.70
CA ASN A 60 18.84 -23.98 9.12
C ASN A 60 17.61 -23.45 8.38
N ASN A 61 16.73 -24.35 7.92
CA ASN A 61 15.55 -23.96 7.15
C ASN A 61 14.55 -23.08 7.92
N ARG A 62 14.67 -22.90 9.24
CA ARG A 62 13.89 -21.97 10.05
C ARG A 62 14.14 -20.50 9.67
N SER A 63 15.30 -20.22 9.09
CA SER A 63 15.71 -18.89 8.63
C SER A 63 15.48 -18.67 7.13
N VAL A 64 14.87 -19.62 6.41
CA VAL A 64 14.53 -19.43 4.99
C VAL A 64 13.35 -18.47 4.85
N VAL A 65 13.55 -17.42 4.04
CA VAL A 65 12.50 -16.51 3.59
C VAL A 65 11.70 -17.21 2.48
N PRO A 66 10.36 -17.29 2.55
CA PRO A 66 9.53 -17.94 1.53
C PRO A 66 9.74 -17.33 0.14
N TYR A 67 9.78 -18.18 -0.88
CA TYR A 67 9.96 -17.79 -2.28
C TYR A 67 9.38 -18.84 -3.23
N HIS A 68 9.06 -18.44 -4.46
CA HIS A 68 8.65 -19.37 -5.50
C HIS A 68 9.82 -19.72 -6.44
N LYS A 69 10.28 -20.98 -6.42
CA LYS A 69 11.49 -21.44 -7.15
C LYS A 69 11.47 -21.10 -8.65
N LEU A 70 10.34 -21.32 -9.33
CA LEU A 70 10.23 -21.04 -10.78
C LEU A 70 10.30 -19.54 -11.09
N LEU A 71 9.59 -18.71 -10.32
CA LEU A 71 9.54 -17.26 -10.55
C LEU A 71 10.88 -16.60 -10.21
N LEU A 72 11.53 -17.04 -9.13
CA LEU A 72 12.87 -16.59 -8.77
C LEU A 72 13.88 -16.90 -9.88
N LYS A 73 13.85 -18.11 -10.46
CA LYS A 73 14.73 -18.46 -11.57
C LYS A 73 14.42 -17.69 -12.85
N ARG A 74 13.13 -17.50 -13.17
CA ARG A 74 12.68 -16.84 -14.41
C ARG A 74 13.00 -15.35 -14.43
N TYR A 75 12.79 -14.66 -13.31
CA TYR A 75 12.91 -13.20 -13.23
C TYR A 75 14.14 -12.71 -12.47
N GLN A 76 14.98 -13.64 -11.95
CA GLN A 76 16.18 -13.33 -11.16
C GLN A 76 15.93 -12.38 -9.99
N VAL A 77 14.71 -12.39 -9.43
CA VAL A 77 14.29 -11.52 -8.33
C VAL A 77 13.56 -12.33 -7.28
N HIS A 78 13.61 -11.85 -6.03
CA HIS A 78 12.94 -12.51 -4.92
C HIS A 78 11.43 -12.28 -4.97
N ILE A 79 10.69 -13.29 -5.41
CA ILE A 79 9.23 -13.25 -5.48
C ILE A 79 8.65 -14.16 -4.39
N ASN A 80 7.96 -13.54 -3.45
CA ASN A 80 7.17 -14.23 -2.44
C ASN A 80 5.75 -14.44 -2.97
N VAL A 81 5.22 -15.65 -2.83
CA VAL A 81 3.85 -16.00 -3.20
C VAL A 81 3.14 -16.41 -1.93
N GLU A 82 2.04 -15.72 -1.61
CA GLU A 82 1.27 -15.96 -0.39
C GLU A 82 -0.14 -16.39 -0.73
N TRP A 83 -0.66 -17.35 0.04
CA TRP A 83 -2.06 -17.72 -0.02
C TRP A 83 -2.88 -16.69 0.76
N CYS A 84 -3.74 -15.96 0.06
CA CYS A 84 -4.68 -15.02 0.64
C CYS A 84 -6.07 -15.67 0.78
N ASN A 85 -6.44 -16.14 1.98
CA ASN A 85 -7.77 -16.71 2.23
C ASN A 85 -8.61 -15.91 3.25
N HIS A 86 -8.12 -14.75 3.70
CA HIS A 86 -8.81 -13.93 4.70
C HIS A 86 -8.98 -12.48 4.23
N SER A 87 -10.03 -11.81 4.71
CA SER A 87 -10.32 -10.41 4.40
C SER A 87 -9.15 -9.48 4.73
N ALA A 88 -8.37 -9.81 5.76
CA ALA A 88 -7.13 -9.11 6.11
C ALA A 88 -6.05 -9.20 5.02
N SER A 89 -5.91 -10.36 4.35
CA SER A 89 -4.97 -10.57 3.25
C SER A 89 -5.39 -9.80 2.00
N ILE A 90 -6.70 -9.71 1.73
CA ILE A 90 -7.24 -8.88 0.64
C ILE A 90 -6.99 -7.39 0.92
N LYS A 91 -7.26 -6.94 2.15
CA LYS A 91 -6.93 -5.59 2.61
C LYS A 91 -5.44 -5.31 2.45
N TYR A 92 -4.58 -6.28 2.78
CA TYR A 92 -3.14 -6.18 2.58
C TYR A 92 -2.80 -6.03 1.09
N LEU A 93 -3.29 -6.89 0.20
CA LEU A 93 -3.05 -6.78 -1.24
C LEU A 93 -3.46 -5.41 -1.80
N LEU A 94 -4.69 -4.97 -1.50
CA LEU A 94 -5.20 -3.67 -1.94
C LEU A 94 -4.42 -2.52 -1.32
N LYS A 95 -4.00 -2.64 -0.05
CA LYS A 95 -3.13 -1.64 0.58
C LYS A 95 -1.84 -1.50 -0.20
N TYR A 96 -1.20 -2.59 -0.62
CA TYR A 96 0.11 -2.55 -1.30
C TYR A 96 0.02 -2.03 -2.72
N ILE A 97 -1.01 -2.41 -3.48
CA ILE A 97 -1.25 -1.88 -4.83
C ILE A 97 -1.52 -0.37 -4.77
N ASN A 98 -2.30 0.05 -3.77
CA ASN A 98 -2.66 1.45 -3.60
C ASN A 98 -1.71 2.18 -2.62
N LYS A 99 -0.56 1.60 -2.27
CA LYS A 99 0.44 2.24 -1.42
C LYS A 99 1.30 3.18 -2.27
N GLY A 100 0.70 4.28 -2.70
CA GLY A 100 1.41 5.43 -3.24
C GLY A 100 1.64 6.50 -2.15
N PRO A 101 2.43 7.54 -2.43
CA PRO A 101 2.29 8.78 -1.67
C PRO A 101 0.83 9.24 -1.78
N ASP A 102 0.15 9.44 -0.64
CA ASP A 102 -1.26 9.85 -0.63
C ASP A 102 -1.44 11.27 -1.21
N ARG A 103 -0.38 12.07 -1.15
CA ARG A 103 -0.34 13.50 -1.52
C ARG A 103 1.02 13.88 -2.09
N ALA A 104 1.00 14.73 -3.10
CA ALA A 104 2.18 15.43 -3.61
C ALA A 104 1.96 16.93 -3.36
N THR A 105 2.84 17.53 -2.57
CA THR A 105 2.88 18.98 -2.38
C THR A 105 3.89 19.55 -3.37
N ILE A 106 3.43 20.44 -4.23
CA ILE A 106 4.29 21.19 -5.16
C ILE A 106 4.37 22.62 -4.66
N GLU A 107 5.60 23.08 -4.38
CA GLU A 107 5.90 24.48 -4.09
C GLU A 107 6.28 25.18 -5.40
N VAL A 108 5.57 26.24 -5.75
CA VAL A 108 5.88 27.06 -6.92
C VAL A 108 6.72 28.24 -6.47
N VAL A 109 8.04 28.11 -6.62
CA VAL A 109 9.00 29.19 -6.37
C VAL A 109 9.08 30.06 -7.63
N GLN A 110 8.61 31.31 -7.56
CA GLN A 110 8.85 32.26 -8.64
C GLN A 110 10.34 32.60 -8.69
N SER A 111 10.98 32.46 -9.86
CA SER A 111 12.35 32.94 -10.04
C SER A 111 12.32 34.47 -10.02
N ASN A 112 12.91 35.07 -9.00
CA ASN A 112 13.04 36.52 -8.88
C ASN A 112 13.71 37.09 -10.13
N ASN A 113 12.91 37.63 -11.05
CA ASN A 113 13.37 38.70 -11.92
C ASN A 113 12.95 39.99 -11.22
N ALA A 114 13.96 40.78 -10.88
CA ALA A 114 13.82 42.09 -10.29
C ALA A 114 12.81 42.93 -11.09
N ASP A 115 11.72 43.31 -10.44
CA ASP A 115 11.31 44.70 -10.34
C ASP A 115 10.16 44.83 -9.33
N ASP A 116 10.23 45.93 -8.59
CA ASP A 116 9.34 46.34 -7.50
C ASP A 116 7.87 46.01 -7.73
N ASN A 117 7.24 45.37 -6.74
CA ASN A 117 5.94 45.78 -6.19
C ASN A 117 5.71 45.09 -4.84
N ASP A 118 5.32 45.89 -3.85
CA ASP A 118 4.98 45.54 -2.46
C ASP A 118 3.62 44.79 -2.39
N ASP A 119 3.45 43.78 -3.25
CA ASP A 119 2.25 42.94 -3.22
C ASP A 119 2.40 41.88 -2.13
N PRO A 120 1.40 41.71 -1.24
CA PRO A 120 1.48 40.75 -0.14
C PRO A 120 1.64 39.34 -0.70
N VAL A 121 2.76 38.68 -0.35
CA VAL A 121 3.07 37.30 -0.72
C VAL A 121 1.94 36.40 -0.20
N ASN A 122 1.13 35.89 -1.13
CA ASN A 122 0.02 35.01 -0.78
C ASN A 122 0.53 33.57 -0.61
N GLU A 123 0.84 33.20 0.64
CA GLU A 123 1.32 31.87 1.02
C GLU A 123 0.39 30.73 0.53
N ILE A 124 -0.92 30.99 0.39
CA ILE A 124 -1.91 30.00 -0.07
C ILE A 124 -1.77 29.74 -1.59
N LYS A 125 -1.30 30.71 -2.38
CA LYS A 125 -1.09 30.53 -3.83
C LYS A 125 0.19 29.77 -4.18
N ASN A 126 1.13 29.62 -3.25
CA ASN A 126 2.46 29.07 -3.52
C ASN A 126 2.56 27.55 -3.31
N TYR A 127 1.54 26.92 -2.73
CA TYR A 127 1.51 25.48 -2.50
C TYR A 127 0.28 24.85 -3.13
N TYR A 128 0.50 23.90 -4.03
CA TYR A 128 -0.55 23.03 -4.51
C TYR A 128 -0.45 21.66 -3.85
N ASP A 129 -1.51 21.28 -3.13
CA ASP A 129 -1.68 19.94 -2.57
C ASP A 129 -2.49 19.08 -3.56
N PHE A 130 -1.81 18.16 -4.24
CA PHE A 130 -2.43 17.27 -5.21
C PHE A 130 -2.53 15.85 -4.67
N ARG A 131 -3.60 15.16 -5.04
CA ARG A 131 -3.69 13.71 -4.86
C ARG A 131 -2.89 13.01 -5.96
N TYR A 132 -1.89 12.22 -5.58
CA TYR A 132 -1.11 11.43 -6.54
C TYR A 132 -1.92 10.21 -7.01
N PHE A 133 -2.00 10.04 -8.33
CA PHE A 133 -2.45 8.81 -8.97
C PHE A 133 -1.23 8.09 -9.56
N SER A 134 -1.09 6.79 -9.32
CA SER A 134 -0.03 6.02 -9.97
C SER A 134 -0.19 6.04 -11.48
N THR A 135 0.91 5.95 -12.24
CA THR A 135 0.90 5.91 -13.71
C THR A 135 -0.01 4.80 -14.26
N CYS A 136 -0.04 3.66 -13.57
CA CYS A 136 -0.92 2.55 -13.91
C CYS A 136 -2.41 2.90 -13.71
N GLU A 137 -2.76 3.52 -12.59
CA GLU A 137 -4.15 3.93 -12.30
C GLU A 137 -4.61 5.04 -13.25
N ALA A 138 -3.76 6.03 -13.53
CA ALA A 138 -4.05 7.11 -14.46
C ALA A 138 -4.33 6.57 -15.88
N SER A 139 -3.50 5.64 -16.37
CA SER A 139 -3.71 4.99 -17.67
C SER A 139 -5.04 4.23 -17.71
N TRP A 140 -5.36 3.47 -16.66
CA TRP A 140 -6.62 2.72 -16.56
C TRP A 140 -7.85 3.64 -16.61
N ARG A 141 -7.78 4.80 -15.96
CA ARG A 141 -8.84 5.82 -15.97
C ARG A 141 -8.94 6.54 -17.32
N ILE A 142 -7.81 6.90 -17.95
CA ILE A 142 -7.78 7.55 -19.27
C ILE A 142 -8.44 6.66 -20.32
N PHE A 143 -8.18 5.37 -20.27
CA PHE A 143 -8.78 4.40 -21.19
C PHE A 143 -10.18 3.93 -20.76
N VAL A 144 -10.74 4.47 -19.68
CA VAL A 144 -12.08 4.14 -19.17
C VAL A 144 -12.25 2.63 -18.94
N PHE A 145 -11.19 1.96 -18.49
CA PHE A 145 -11.27 0.56 -18.11
C PHE A 145 -11.91 0.42 -16.73
N ASP A 146 -12.65 -0.68 -16.53
CA ASP A 146 -13.21 -1.00 -15.23
C ASP A 146 -12.08 -1.16 -14.18
N VAL A 147 -12.05 -0.24 -13.22
CA VAL A 147 -11.02 -0.19 -12.17
C VAL A 147 -11.27 -1.24 -11.09
N HIS A 148 -12.54 -1.56 -10.82
CA HIS A 148 -12.91 -2.61 -9.89
C HIS A 148 -14.25 -3.24 -10.27
N PHE A 149 -14.33 -4.55 -10.11
CA PHE A 149 -15.59 -5.29 -10.18
C PHE A 149 -15.90 -5.87 -8.79
N ARG A 150 -17.12 -5.65 -8.28
CA ARG A 150 -17.58 -6.19 -6.99
C ARG A 150 -19.00 -6.72 -7.13
N THR A 151 -19.26 -7.89 -6.57
CA THR A 151 -20.62 -8.45 -6.43
C THR A 151 -20.84 -8.81 -4.96
N PRO A 152 -21.76 -8.14 -4.24
CA PRO A 152 -22.64 -7.05 -4.70
C PRO A 152 -21.89 -5.73 -4.94
N SER A 153 -22.47 -4.83 -5.74
CA SER A 153 -21.91 -3.51 -6.01
C SER A 153 -21.84 -2.67 -4.73
N VAL A 154 -20.67 -2.14 -4.40
CA VAL A 154 -20.47 -1.23 -3.26
C VAL A 154 -20.23 0.18 -3.79
N VAL A 155 -21.15 1.10 -3.51
CA VAL A 155 -21.02 2.53 -3.87
C VAL A 155 -20.59 3.32 -2.65
N ARG A 156 -19.57 4.19 -2.80
CA ARG A 156 -19.13 5.09 -1.73
C ARG A 156 -19.99 6.35 -1.74
N LEU A 157 -20.83 6.51 -0.73
CA LEU A 157 -21.62 7.73 -0.54
C LEU A 157 -20.71 8.88 -0.07
N THR A 158 -20.97 10.09 -0.58
CA THR A 158 -20.28 11.31 -0.13
C THR A 158 -21.03 11.86 1.07
N PHE A 159 -20.33 12.10 2.17
CA PHE A 159 -20.90 12.76 3.35
C PHE A 159 -20.60 14.26 3.29
N HIS A 160 -21.56 15.08 3.71
CA HIS A 160 -21.39 16.52 3.81
C HIS A 160 -22.19 17.05 5.00
N LEU A 161 -21.80 18.22 5.52
CA LEU A 161 -22.61 18.92 6.51
C LEU A 161 -23.89 19.46 5.86
N PRO A 162 -24.94 19.77 6.65
CA PRO A 162 -26.14 20.42 6.14
C PRO A 162 -25.78 21.69 5.35
N GLY A 163 -26.23 21.78 4.10
CA GLY A 163 -25.96 22.91 3.21
C GLY A 163 -24.58 22.91 2.50
N GLN A 164 -23.69 21.95 2.79
CA GLN A 164 -22.36 21.86 2.17
C GLN A 164 -22.25 20.73 1.13
N GLN A 165 -23.35 20.41 0.46
CA GLN A 165 -23.39 19.37 -0.56
C GLN A 165 -22.58 19.78 -1.80
N ASN A 166 -21.80 18.86 -2.36
CA ASN A 166 -21.09 19.10 -3.61
C ASN A 166 -22.09 19.04 -4.77
N VAL A 167 -22.09 20.07 -5.62
CA VAL A 167 -23.01 20.20 -6.76
C VAL A 167 -22.18 20.30 -8.03
N VAL A 168 -22.41 19.37 -8.96
CA VAL A 168 -21.78 19.37 -10.29
C VAL A 168 -22.77 19.97 -11.29
N TYR A 169 -22.33 21.01 -12.02
CA TYR A 169 -23.13 21.71 -13.02
C TYR A 169 -22.33 21.92 -14.30
N GLY A 170 -23.03 21.89 -15.44
CA GLY A 170 -22.49 22.28 -16.74
C GLY A 170 -22.53 23.80 -16.96
N VAL A 171 -21.77 24.28 -17.95
CA VAL A 171 -21.72 25.72 -18.29
C VAL A 171 -23.09 26.26 -18.74
N ASP A 172 -23.91 25.39 -19.36
CA ASP A 172 -25.23 25.73 -19.89
C ASP A 172 -26.39 25.30 -18.97
N ASP A 173 -26.09 24.81 -17.76
CA ASP A 173 -27.14 24.37 -16.83
C ASP A 173 -27.81 25.58 -16.15
N ASP A 174 -29.15 25.61 -16.11
CA ASP A 174 -29.89 26.63 -15.36
C ASP A 174 -29.68 26.43 -13.83
N ILE A 175 -29.36 27.53 -13.14
CA ILE A 175 -29.12 27.55 -11.69
C ILE A 175 -30.29 26.96 -10.89
N LYS A 176 -31.54 27.22 -11.31
CA LYS A 176 -32.72 26.70 -10.62
C LYS A 176 -32.83 25.18 -10.76
N ASP A 177 -32.45 24.65 -11.92
CA ASP A 177 -32.44 23.22 -12.19
C ASP A 177 -31.30 22.54 -11.43
N VAL A 178 -30.14 23.19 -11.34
CA VAL A 178 -28.98 22.71 -10.58
C VAL A 178 -29.27 22.61 -9.08
N LEU A 179 -29.99 23.57 -8.51
CA LEU A 179 -30.40 23.55 -7.09
C LEU A 179 -31.49 22.50 -6.81
N ASN A 180 -32.33 22.22 -7.80
CA ASN A 180 -33.41 21.23 -7.71
C ASN A 180 -32.97 19.81 -8.11
N LYS A 181 -31.80 19.63 -8.75
CA LYS A 181 -31.23 18.32 -9.04
C LYS A 181 -31.13 17.55 -7.73
N GLN A 182 -31.93 16.50 -7.63
CA GLN A 182 -31.92 15.59 -6.50
C GLN A 182 -30.59 14.84 -6.57
N SER A 183 -29.58 15.35 -5.86
CA SER A 183 -28.33 14.63 -5.68
C SER A 183 -28.71 13.27 -5.09
N LEU A 184 -28.32 12.19 -5.76
CA LEU A 184 -28.60 10.79 -5.37
C LEU A 184 -27.99 10.41 -3.99
N LEU A 185 -27.56 11.39 -3.21
CA LEU A 185 -26.67 11.32 -2.07
C LEU A 185 -27.13 12.20 -0.91
N ARG A 186 -28.44 12.44 -0.75
CA ARG A 186 -28.98 13.00 0.50
C ARG A 186 -29.04 11.91 1.57
N CYS A 187 -27.89 11.52 2.10
CA CYS A 187 -27.83 10.91 3.42
C CYS A 187 -27.46 12.00 4.41
N SER A 188 -28.48 12.53 5.10
CA SER A 188 -28.34 13.29 6.34
C SER A 188 -27.89 12.40 7.49
#